data_AF-A0A9X0BG49-F1
#
_entry.id   AF-A0A9X0BG49-F1
#
_cell.length_a   1.000
_cell.length_b   1.000
_cell.length_c   1.000
_cell.angle_alpha   90.00
_cell.angle_beta   90.00
_cell.angle_gamma   90.00
#
_symmetry.space_group_name_H-M   'P 1'
#
loop_
_entity.id
_entity.type
_entity.pdbx_description
1 polymer ?
#
loop_
_entity_poly.entity_id
_entity_poly.type
_entity_poly.pdbx_seq_one_letter_code
_entity_poly.pdbx_strand_id
1 'polypeptide(L)'
;MSNTDGASEPFTTKTDTTDRVTGRVHESASNAREKIAEKFQPGDTKATSRRASDTPDNIWQFGQGGPREERDYGLEREKSLLQSAQETVAKALGGGSRAMGSSSKRKKDKQKDFQKPKLKVGKTKAKPDNYTDTSFKSKSIVLTQQSLHLAAPTSNATFTHNLSLLSAKSDSQRRDSLAYLTTSISSRPVNSPLPQPVSVILPSLLPLILDGATSVRTQLLKLLRTLPPGDVEDHVAQLLPYVRAGMTHLAADIRSSAVEILSWMVEAAGESTVSCAGGWIKTLNCFLSVLGWHTEESSQWSSSRASFGKSGSQGKPMVKTLGALAMFLDAGIGKPSVDGVDSEMSGDDESPDWRFPLCQTAQHMISDSSTPFAYLNLFGKPRDEEGEMYETREDRYRVFSTRFQPAIERGIKSAREEGGELGRASSGVSKVLKEAITYGPGP
;
A
#
# COMPACT_ATOMS: atom_id res chain seq x y z
N MET A 1 -50.08 71.46 -5.11
CA MET A 1 -50.43 70.54 -4.01
C MET A 1 -49.15 69.90 -3.52
N SER A 2 -48.70 70.35 -2.34
CA SER A 2 -48.02 69.57 -1.29
C SER A 2 -46.64 68.91 -1.53
N ASN A 3 -45.62 69.56 -0.96
CA ASN A 3 -44.45 69.07 -0.17
C ASN A 3 -43.50 68.00 -0.78
N THR A 4 -42.24 68.27 -1.13
CA THR A 4 -40.99 68.58 -0.34
C THR A 4 -40.45 67.46 0.56
N ASP A 5 -39.23 67.04 0.22
CA ASP A 5 -38.09 66.54 1.01
C ASP A 5 -38.25 65.50 2.12
N GLY A 6 -37.36 64.49 2.09
CA GLY A 6 -37.16 63.52 3.17
C GLY A 6 -35.81 62.83 3.08
N ALA A 7 -34.80 63.49 3.64
CA ALA A 7 -33.45 62.98 3.85
C ALA A 7 -33.39 61.79 4.83
N SER A 8 -32.30 61.04 4.69
CA SER A 8 -31.70 60.15 5.67
C SER A 8 -31.51 60.81 7.04
N GLU A 9 -31.74 60.05 8.14
CA GLU A 9 -30.93 60.02 9.38
C GLU A 9 -31.55 59.08 10.46
N PRO A 10 -30.76 58.69 11.49
CA PRO A 10 -30.89 57.46 12.30
C PRO A 10 -31.37 57.70 13.74
N PHE A 11 -31.74 56.65 14.50
CA PHE A 11 -31.83 56.70 15.98
C PHE A 11 -31.60 55.28 16.56
N THR A 12 -30.47 54.97 17.23
CA THR A 12 -30.20 54.91 18.70
C THR A 12 -31.35 54.29 19.53
N THR A 13 -31.21 53.56 20.65
CA THR A 13 -30.16 53.10 21.58
C THR A 13 -30.86 52.10 22.53
N LYS A 14 -30.13 51.21 23.22
CA LYS A 14 -30.13 51.07 24.70
C LYS A 14 -29.42 49.79 25.17
N THR A 15 -28.31 50.03 25.84
CA THR A 15 -27.65 49.16 26.82
C THR A 15 -28.42 49.17 28.14
N ASP A 16 -28.55 48.00 28.76
CA ASP A 16 -28.69 47.71 30.20
C ASP A 16 -29.07 46.21 30.33
N THR A 17 -28.64 45.34 31.25
CA THR A 17 -27.70 45.36 32.38
C THR A 17 -27.53 43.89 32.83
N THR A 18 -26.35 43.55 33.38
CA THR A 18 -26.02 42.42 34.29
C THR A 18 -26.25 40.97 33.83
N ASP A 19 -25.17 40.18 33.69
CA ASP A 19 -24.71 39.36 34.83
C ASP A 19 -23.26 38.86 34.67
N ARG A 20 -22.63 38.60 35.82
CA ARG A 20 -21.19 38.48 36.04
C ARG A 20 -20.53 37.20 35.51
N VAL A 21 -19.28 37.37 35.09
CA VAL A 21 -18.22 36.35 35.07
C VAL A 21 -18.03 35.78 36.47
N THR A 22 -18.19 34.45 36.62
CA THR A 22 -17.36 33.55 37.47
C THR A 22 -17.95 32.15 37.46
N GLY A 23 -17.26 31.18 36.85
CA GLY A 23 -17.47 29.76 37.14
C GLY A 23 -17.50 28.81 35.95
N ARG A 24 -16.30 28.49 35.42
CA ARG A 24 -15.84 27.16 34.94
C ARG A 24 -14.75 27.35 33.89
N VAL A 25 -13.55 27.68 34.38
CA VAL A 25 -12.30 27.36 33.70
C VAL A 25 -11.59 26.39 34.63
N HIS A 26 -11.65 25.09 34.31
CA HIS A 26 -10.60 24.11 34.64
C HIS A 26 -10.97 22.76 34.03
N GLU A 27 -10.62 22.56 32.76
CA GLU A 27 -10.37 21.22 32.24
C GLU A 27 -9.12 21.31 31.35
N SER A 28 -7.96 21.16 32.00
CA SER A 28 -6.67 21.10 31.32
C SER A 28 -6.61 19.82 30.47
N ALA A 29 -6.10 19.95 29.24
CA ALA A 29 -5.97 18.87 28.25
C ALA A 29 -5.20 17.62 28.74
N SER A 30 -4.48 17.73 29.86
CA SER A 30 -3.85 16.64 30.60
C SER A 30 -4.86 15.63 31.16
N ASN A 31 -6.02 16.07 31.64
CA ASN A 31 -7.03 15.20 32.26
C ASN A 31 -7.81 14.36 31.23
N ALA A 32 -7.97 14.90 30.01
CA ALA A 32 -8.54 14.16 28.88
C ALA A 32 -7.58 13.08 28.34
N ARG A 33 -6.27 13.28 28.47
CA ARG A 33 -5.23 12.33 28.05
C ARG A 33 -5.08 11.15 29.02
N GLU A 34 -5.27 11.40 30.32
CA GLU A 34 -5.20 10.37 31.37
C GLU A 34 -6.36 9.35 31.27
N LYS A 35 -7.59 9.83 30.98
CA LYS A 35 -8.76 8.96 30.73
C LYS A 35 -8.66 8.07 29.48
N ILE A 36 -7.78 8.41 28.54
CA ILE A 36 -7.54 7.60 27.33
C ILE A 36 -6.36 6.65 27.55
N ALA A 37 -5.36 7.04 28.34
CA ALA A 37 -4.21 6.21 28.69
C ALA A 37 -4.56 5.03 29.60
N GLU A 38 -5.53 5.16 30.52
CA GLU A 38 -6.02 4.04 31.35
C GLU A 38 -6.66 2.90 30.54
N LYS A 39 -7.10 3.16 29.30
CA LYS A 39 -7.66 2.13 28.42
C LYS A 39 -6.61 1.34 27.64
N PHE A 40 -5.35 1.76 27.67
CA PHE A 40 -4.29 1.19 26.84
C PHE A 40 -2.93 1.13 27.55
N GLN A 41 -2.86 0.45 28.70
CA GLN A 41 -1.58 -0.12 29.14
C GLN A 41 -1.65 -1.65 29.31
N PRO A 42 -0.52 -2.35 29.08
CA PRO A 42 -0.48 -3.78 28.86
C PRO A 42 -0.11 -4.55 30.13
N GLY A 43 -0.87 -5.62 30.39
CA GLY A 43 -0.38 -6.78 31.12
C GLY A 43 -1.02 -6.99 32.49
N ASP A 44 -1.93 -7.96 32.56
CA ASP A 44 -1.93 -8.86 33.70
C ASP A 44 -2.15 -10.30 33.22
N THR A 45 -1.20 -11.15 33.61
CA THR A 45 -0.98 -12.51 33.14
C THR A 45 -1.89 -13.48 33.85
N LYS A 46 -2.90 -14.03 33.15
CA LYS A 46 -3.48 -15.35 33.48
C LYS A 46 -3.76 -16.16 32.23
N ALA A 47 -2.98 -17.22 32.07
CA ALA A 47 -3.16 -18.25 31.06
C ALA A 47 -4.57 -18.84 31.15
N THR A 48 -5.36 -18.70 30.09
CA THR A 48 -6.61 -19.44 29.89
C THR A 48 -6.58 -19.98 28.47
N SER A 49 -6.46 -21.30 28.32
CA SER A 49 -6.46 -21.96 27.01
C SER A 49 -7.80 -21.73 26.31
N ARG A 50 -7.80 -21.06 25.17
CA ARG A 50 -8.95 -21.06 24.25
C ARG A 50 -8.60 -21.90 23.04
N ARG A 51 -9.45 -22.92 22.81
CA ARG A 51 -9.43 -23.84 21.68
C ARG A 51 -9.48 -23.07 20.36
N ALA A 52 -8.70 -23.53 19.41
CA ALA A 52 -8.78 -23.16 18.00
C ALA A 52 -10.04 -23.76 17.37
N SER A 53 -11.13 -23.01 17.37
CA SER A 53 -12.27 -23.20 16.46
C SER A 53 -13.23 -22.04 16.65
N ASP A 54 -12.94 -20.88 16.05
CA ASP A 54 -13.94 -19.83 15.79
C ASP A 54 -13.35 -18.79 14.84
N THR A 55 -13.32 -19.13 13.55
CA THR A 55 -13.37 -18.14 12.47
C THR A 55 -14.05 -18.80 11.27
N PRO A 56 -15.08 -18.19 10.66
CA PRO A 56 -15.81 -18.80 9.56
C PRO A 56 -15.04 -18.62 8.25
N ASP A 57 -14.33 -19.67 7.84
CA ASP A 57 -13.89 -19.86 6.45
C ASP A 57 -15.11 -20.23 5.59
N ASN A 58 -15.27 -19.58 4.43
CA ASN A 58 -15.56 -20.23 3.14
C ASN A 58 -15.89 -19.20 2.05
N ILE A 59 -14.88 -18.86 1.22
CA ILE A 59 -15.02 -18.27 -0.11
C ILE A 59 -14.21 -19.15 -1.09
N TRP A 60 -14.96 -19.92 -1.90
CA TRP A 60 -14.64 -20.58 -3.18
C TRP A 60 -13.37 -21.45 -3.30
N GLN A 61 -13.54 -22.76 -3.10
CA GLN A 61 -12.76 -23.80 -3.79
C GLN A 61 -13.65 -24.54 -4.79
N PHE A 62 -13.24 -24.54 -6.06
CA PHE A 62 -13.80 -25.41 -7.10
C PHE A 62 -12.99 -26.70 -7.17
N GLY A 63 -13.68 -27.84 -7.06
CA GLY A 63 -13.26 -29.12 -7.63
C GLY A 63 -12.56 -30.11 -6.70
N GLN A 64 -13.33 -30.96 -6.02
CA GLN A 64 -13.27 -32.42 -6.16
C GLN A 64 -14.43 -33.07 -5.38
N GLY A 65 -14.98 -34.15 -5.94
CA GLY A 65 -16.27 -34.74 -5.57
C GLY A 65 -16.34 -35.31 -4.14
N GLY A 66 -17.47 -35.05 -3.49
CA GLY A 66 -17.93 -35.64 -2.24
C GLY A 66 -19.44 -35.41 -2.11
N PRO A 67 -20.19 -36.30 -1.42
CA PRO A 67 -21.64 -36.38 -1.55
C PRO A 67 -22.35 -35.17 -0.94
N ARG A 68 -23.38 -34.70 -1.65
CA ARG A 68 -24.18 -33.52 -1.36
C ARG A 68 -25.16 -33.83 -0.23
N GLU A 69 -25.13 -33.08 0.87
CA GLU A 69 -26.17 -33.15 1.91
C GLU A 69 -27.53 -32.70 1.34
N GLU A 70 -28.46 -33.65 1.28
CA GLU A 70 -29.87 -33.42 0.98
C GLU A 70 -30.56 -32.78 2.18
N ARG A 71 -31.29 -31.69 1.92
CA ARG A 71 -32.25 -31.14 2.88
C ARG A 71 -33.47 -32.05 2.93
N ASP A 72 -33.69 -32.61 4.11
CA ASP A 72 -34.82 -33.47 4.49
C ASP A 72 -36.16 -32.75 4.27
N TYR A 73 -36.76 -32.98 3.10
CA TYR A 73 -38.19 -32.82 2.91
C TYR A 73 -38.82 -34.16 3.29
N GLY A 74 -39.46 -34.17 4.46
CA GLY A 74 -40.06 -35.35 5.06
C GLY A 74 -40.84 -36.21 4.05
N LEU A 75 -40.18 -37.28 3.61
CA LEU A 75 -40.76 -38.41 2.91
C LEU A 75 -40.72 -39.59 3.88
N GLU A 76 -41.85 -40.24 4.00
CA GLU A 76 -42.12 -41.29 4.97
C GLU A 76 -41.06 -42.40 4.88
N ARG A 77 -40.45 -42.67 6.04
CA ARG A 77 -39.49 -43.75 6.25
C ARG A 77 -40.17 -45.08 5.91
N GLU A 78 -39.64 -45.81 4.92
CA GLU A 78 -40.14 -47.11 4.51
C GLU A 78 -40.27 -48.05 5.72
N LYS A 79 -41.50 -48.51 5.97
CA LYS A 79 -41.77 -49.55 6.97
C LYS A 79 -41.23 -50.87 6.43
N SER A 80 -40.46 -51.58 7.25
CA SER A 80 -39.99 -52.93 6.95
C SER A 80 -41.15 -53.84 6.53
N LEU A 81 -40.95 -54.59 5.44
CA LEU A 81 -41.91 -55.57 4.89
C LEU A 81 -42.44 -56.55 5.94
N LEU A 82 -41.65 -56.86 6.97
CA LEU A 82 -42.06 -57.69 8.10
C LEU A 82 -43.11 -57.01 9.00
N GLN A 83 -43.02 -55.69 9.15
CA GLN A 83 -43.96 -54.89 9.94
C GLN A 83 -45.29 -54.73 9.19
N SER A 84 -45.23 -54.58 7.85
CA SER A 84 -46.41 -54.59 6.99
C SER A 84 -47.11 -55.97 6.97
N ALA A 85 -46.34 -57.06 6.95
CA ALA A 85 -46.90 -58.41 7.01
C ALA A 85 -47.59 -58.70 8.35
N GLN A 86 -46.99 -58.28 9.48
CA GLN A 86 -47.60 -58.43 10.81
C GLN A 86 -48.87 -57.58 10.97
N GLU A 87 -48.90 -56.37 10.41
CA GLU A 87 -50.06 -55.48 10.44
C GLU A 87 -51.21 -56.01 9.56
N THR A 88 -50.88 -56.68 8.45
CA THR A 88 -51.88 -57.28 7.54
C THR A 88 -52.51 -58.54 8.14
N VAL A 89 -51.73 -59.36 8.86
CA VAL A 89 -52.23 -60.54 9.59
C VAL A 89 -53.10 -60.13 10.79
N ALA A 90 -52.76 -59.07 11.52
CA ALA A 90 -53.57 -58.53 12.60
C ALA A 90 -54.91 -57.95 12.12
N LYS A 91 -54.96 -57.44 10.87
CA LYS A 91 -56.17 -56.87 10.26
C LYS A 91 -57.09 -57.93 9.64
N ALA A 92 -56.56 -59.08 9.24
CA ALA A 92 -57.32 -60.20 8.68
C ALA A 92 -57.99 -61.09 9.75
N LEU A 93 -57.50 -61.09 11.00
CA LEU A 93 -57.98 -61.94 12.09
C LEU A 93 -59.07 -61.30 12.97
N GLY A 94 -59.98 -60.53 12.37
CA GLY A 94 -61.35 -60.35 12.91
C GLY A 94 -61.47 -60.07 14.42
N GLY A 95 -60.66 -59.16 14.98
CA GLY A 95 -60.76 -58.73 16.37
C GLY A 95 -61.80 -57.62 16.54
N GLY A 96 -63.07 -57.99 16.66
CA GLY A 96 -64.16 -57.05 16.83
C GLY A 96 -64.08 -56.22 18.11
N SER A 97 -64.41 -54.92 18.01
CA SER A 97 -65.07 -54.12 19.06
C SER A 97 -65.58 -52.80 18.47
N ARG A 98 -66.79 -52.90 17.91
CA ARG A 98 -67.92 -51.97 17.97
C ARG A 98 -67.63 -50.49 18.29
N ALA A 99 -67.89 -49.65 17.27
CA ALA A 99 -68.60 -48.37 17.34
C ALA A 99 -68.52 -47.55 18.65
N MET A 100 -67.66 -46.52 18.66
CA MET A 100 -67.96 -45.21 19.28
C MET A 100 -66.93 -44.16 18.84
N GLY A 101 -67.38 -43.01 18.30
CA GLY A 101 -66.58 -41.77 18.28
C GLY A 101 -66.20 -41.12 16.94
N SER A 102 -66.91 -41.35 15.83
CA SER A 102 -66.68 -40.53 14.60
C SER A 102 -67.22 -39.09 14.74
N SER A 103 -68.14 -38.87 15.68
CA SER A 103 -68.66 -37.53 16.02
C SER A 103 -67.69 -36.71 16.89
N SER A 104 -67.00 -37.34 17.85
CA SER A 104 -66.08 -36.63 18.75
C SER A 104 -64.77 -36.21 18.06
N LYS A 105 -64.27 -36.99 17.08
CA LYS A 105 -63.13 -36.60 16.23
C LYS A 105 -63.48 -35.43 15.30
N ARG A 106 -64.61 -35.51 14.58
CA ARG A 106 -65.09 -34.39 13.74
C ARG A 106 -65.40 -33.13 14.55
N LYS A 107 -65.93 -33.28 15.77
CA LYS A 107 -66.18 -32.17 16.69
C LYS A 107 -64.88 -31.57 17.21
N LYS A 108 -63.86 -32.39 17.51
CA LYS A 108 -62.52 -31.98 17.97
C LYS A 108 -61.70 -31.32 16.85
N ASP A 109 -61.88 -31.72 15.60
CA ASP A 109 -61.22 -31.08 14.46
C ASP A 109 -61.89 -29.74 14.11
N LYS A 110 -63.22 -29.64 14.16
CA LYS A 110 -63.93 -28.34 14.13
C LYS A 110 -63.57 -27.44 15.34
N GLN A 111 -63.19 -28.02 16.47
CA GLN A 111 -62.75 -27.28 17.67
C GLN A 111 -61.30 -26.81 17.61
N LYS A 112 -60.47 -27.37 16.71
CA LYS A 112 -59.12 -26.88 16.42
C LYS A 112 -59.13 -25.70 15.45
N ASP A 113 -60.16 -25.62 14.61
CA ASP A 113 -60.32 -24.63 13.54
C ASP A 113 -60.49 -23.18 14.03
N PHE A 114 -60.86 -22.99 15.31
CA PHE A 114 -61.05 -21.66 15.92
C PHE A 114 -60.46 -21.54 17.33
N GLN A 115 -59.27 -22.09 17.56
CA GLN A 115 -58.58 -21.89 18.85
C GLN A 115 -57.94 -20.51 18.93
N LYS A 116 -58.65 -19.56 19.57
CA LYS A 116 -58.06 -18.28 19.95
C LYS A 116 -56.86 -18.52 20.88
N PRO A 117 -55.64 -18.08 20.52
CA PRO A 117 -54.47 -18.23 21.37
C PRO A 117 -54.69 -17.60 22.74
N LYS A 118 -54.36 -18.34 23.82
CA LYS A 118 -54.54 -17.86 25.20
C LYS A 118 -53.71 -16.58 25.41
N LEU A 119 -54.39 -15.51 25.83
CA LEU A 119 -53.81 -14.16 25.98
C LEU A 119 -52.61 -14.21 26.94
N LYS A 120 -51.39 -14.13 26.42
CA LYS A 120 -50.18 -13.99 27.24
C LYS A 120 -50.00 -12.50 27.53
N VAL A 121 -50.39 -12.10 28.73
CA VAL A 121 -50.22 -10.72 29.24
C VAL A 121 -48.75 -10.31 29.14
N GLY A 122 -48.48 -9.12 28.60
CA GLY A 122 -47.14 -8.56 28.39
C GLY A 122 -46.57 -8.71 26.96
N LYS A 123 -47.24 -9.41 26.05
CA LYS A 123 -46.86 -9.46 24.62
C LYS A 123 -47.80 -8.60 23.78
N THR A 124 -47.30 -8.07 22.66
CA THR A 124 -48.10 -7.27 21.73
C THR A 124 -49.33 -8.07 21.29
N LYS A 125 -50.48 -7.38 21.21
CA LYS A 125 -51.75 -7.98 20.80
C LYS A 125 -51.56 -8.70 19.46
N ALA A 126 -51.93 -9.98 19.41
CA ALA A 126 -51.83 -10.75 18.18
C ALA A 126 -52.62 -10.08 17.06
N LYS A 127 -52.05 -10.08 15.85
CA LYS A 127 -52.73 -9.58 14.66
C LYS A 127 -54.01 -10.42 14.43
N PRO A 128 -55.14 -9.80 14.00
CA PRO A 128 -56.40 -10.54 13.83
C PRO A 128 -56.28 -11.65 12.78
N ASP A 129 -57.10 -12.69 12.87
CA ASP A 129 -56.97 -13.91 12.04
C ASP A 129 -57.14 -13.66 10.53
N ASN A 130 -57.75 -12.54 10.15
CA ASN A 130 -57.90 -12.07 8.76
C ASN A 130 -56.82 -11.05 8.33
N TYR A 131 -55.78 -10.85 9.15
CA TYR A 131 -54.71 -9.92 8.85
C TYR A 131 -53.83 -10.48 7.72
N THR A 132 -53.86 -9.80 6.58
CA THR A 132 -52.92 -10.06 5.49
C THR A 132 -51.67 -9.24 5.71
N ASP A 133 -50.52 -9.89 5.91
CA ASP A 133 -49.24 -9.21 6.03
C ASP A 133 -48.74 -8.82 4.65
N THR A 134 -48.80 -7.52 4.32
CA THR A 134 -48.31 -6.97 3.05
C THR A 134 -46.81 -6.68 3.09
N SER A 135 -46.09 -7.09 4.14
CA SER A 135 -44.64 -6.97 4.17
C SER A 135 -44.01 -8.05 3.29
N PHE A 136 -43.46 -7.61 2.16
CA PHE A 136 -42.61 -8.44 1.33
C PHE A 136 -41.20 -7.84 1.30
N LYS A 137 -40.20 -8.71 1.16
CA LYS A 137 -38.81 -8.30 0.94
C LYS A 137 -38.40 -8.75 -0.45
N SER A 138 -38.14 -7.78 -1.33
CA SER A 138 -37.53 -8.05 -2.63
C SER A 138 -36.04 -7.76 -2.55
N LYS A 139 -35.21 -8.66 -3.08
CA LYS A 139 -33.77 -8.46 -3.25
C LYS A 139 -33.47 -8.38 -4.73
N SER A 140 -32.74 -7.35 -5.14
CA SER A 140 -32.26 -7.23 -6.51
C SER A 140 -31.08 -8.19 -6.74
N ILE A 141 -31.06 -8.85 -7.90
CA ILE A 141 -29.91 -9.64 -8.34
C ILE A 141 -29.01 -8.69 -9.13
N VAL A 142 -27.80 -8.45 -8.64
CA VAL A 142 -26.77 -7.70 -9.37
C VAL A 142 -25.92 -8.71 -10.15
N LEU A 143 -26.04 -8.68 -11.47
CA LEU A 143 -25.20 -9.47 -12.37
C LEU A 143 -23.87 -8.74 -12.61
N THR A 144 -22.77 -9.49 -12.66
CA THR A 144 -21.47 -8.94 -13.05
C THR A 144 -21.50 -8.49 -14.51
N GLN A 145 -21.14 -7.22 -14.76
CA GLN A 145 -21.10 -6.69 -16.11
C GLN A 145 -19.94 -7.33 -16.89
N GLN A 146 -20.27 -7.97 -18.00
CA GLN A 146 -19.29 -8.37 -19.01
C GLN A 146 -19.14 -7.21 -19.99
N SER A 147 -17.92 -6.86 -20.38
CA SER A 147 -17.62 -5.78 -21.33
C SER A 147 -17.98 -6.18 -22.77
N LEU A 148 -19.26 -6.45 -23.02
CA LEU A 148 -19.82 -6.81 -24.31
C LEU A 148 -20.59 -5.60 -24.85
N HIS A 149 -19.86 -4.53 -25.17
CA HIS A 149 -20.44 -3.34 -25.78
C HIS A 149 -20.08 -3.28 -27.27
N LEU A 150 -21.04 -2.86 -28.10
CA LEU A 150 -20.82 -2.59 -29.53
C LEU A 150 -19.96 -1.34 -29.76
N ALA A 151 -19.96 -0.41 -28.80
CA ALA A 151 -19.09 0.76 -28.81
C ALA A 151 -17.71 0.42 -28.26
N ALA A 152 -16.66 0.93 -28.89
CA ALA A 152 -15.29 0.76 -28.43
C ALA A 152 -15.12 1.38 -27.02
N PRO A 153 -14.42 0.69 -26.10
CA PRO A 153 -14.10 1.27 -24.80
C PRO A 153 -13.30 2.57 -24.94
N THR A 154 -13.45 3.48 -23.98
CA THR A 154 -12.60 4.68 -23.95
C THR A 154 -11.14 4.29 -23.71
N SER A 155 -10.20 5.14 -24.16
CA SER A 155 -8.77 4.95 -23.91
C SER A 155 -8.47 4.80 -22.42
N ASN A 156 -9.08 5.65 -21.59
CA ASN A 156 -8.95 5.60 -20.13
C ASN A 156 -9.52 4.32 -19.53
N ALA A 157 -10.70 3.85 -19.97
CA ALA A 157 -11.25 2.59 -19.49
C ALA A 157 -10.36 1.39 -19.85
N THR A 158 -9.80 1.38 -21.07
CA THR A 158 -8.87 0.34 -21.52
C THR A 158 -7.56 0.38 -20.74
N PHE A 159 -7.06 1.58 -20.43
CA PHE A 159 -5.87 1.78 -19.61
C PHE A 159 -6.07 1.26 -18.18
N THR A 160 -7.17 1.65 -17.53
CA THR A 160 -7.54 1.17 -16.18
C THR A 160 -7.75 -0.34 -16.15
N HIS A 161 -8.37 -0.92 -17.17
CA HIS A 161 -8.49 -2.36 -17.30
C HIS A 161 -7.11 -3.05 -17.39
N ASN A 162 -6.18 -2.51 -18.19
CA ASN A 162 -4.83 -3.09 -18.25
C ASN A 162 -4.04 -2.93 -16.95
N LEU A 163 -4.27 -1.88 -16.16
CA LEU A 163 -3.70 -1.78 -14.81
C LEU A 163 -4.21 -2.90 -13.89
N SER A 164 -5.50 -3.27 -13.96
CA SER A 164 -6.04 -4.34 -13.11
C SER A 164 -5.46 -5.72 -13.49
N LEU A 165 -5.16 -5.94 -14.77
CA LEU A 165 -4.54 -7.16 -15.29
C LEU A 165 -3.09 -7.37 -14.83
N LEU A 166 -2.45 -6.35 -14.25
CA LEU A 166 -1.11 -6.50 -13.65
C LEU A 166 -1.09 -7.45 -12.44
N SER A 167 -2.24 -7.70 -11.82
CA SER A 167 -2.38 -8.69 -10.74
C SER A 167 -2.74 -10.10 -11.23
N ALA A 168 -2.82 -10.30 -12.56
CA ALA A 168 -3.20 -11.59 -13.13
C ALA A 168 -2.19 -12.70 -12.80
N LYS A 169 -2.68 -13.93 -12.65
CA LYS A 169 -1.83 -15.09 -12.37
C LYS A 169 -0.88 -15.44 -13.53
N SER A 170 -1.34 -15.19 -14.76
CA SER A 170 -0.56 -15.44 -15.98
C SER A 170 0.52 -14.37 -16.17
N ASP A 171 1.78 -14.80 -16.28
CA ASP A 171 2.93 -13.94 -16.56
C ASP A 171 2.85 -13.29 -17.95
N SER A 172 2.37 -14.02 -18.96
CA SER A 172 2.14 -13.46 -20.29
C SER A 172 1.10 -12.35 -20.26
N GLN A 173 0.02 -12.52 -19.50
CA GLN A 173 -1.01 -11.48 -19.37
C GLN A 173 -0.45 -10.22 -18.69
N ARG A 174 0.30 -10.37 -17.59
CA ARG A 174 0.97 -9.23 -16.93
C ARG A 174 1.92 -8.51 -17.88
N ARG A 175 2.77 -9.26 -18.60
CA ARG A 175 3.73 -8.71 -19.56
C ARG A 175 3.04 -7.97 -20.71
N ASP A 176 2.02 -8.56 -21.30
CA ASP A 176 1.33 -7.98 -22.46
C ASP A 176 0.53 -6.74 -22.05
N SER A 177 -0.07 -6.74 -20.85
CA SER A 177 -0.66 -5.53 -20.26
C SER A 177 0.38 -4.43 -20.00
N LEU A 178 1.56 -4.75 -19.45
CA LEU A 178 2.65 -3.78 -19.32
C LEU A 178 3.08 -3.21 -20.68
N ALA A 179 3.14 -4.04 -21.73
CA ALA A 179 3.49 -3.60 -23.07
C ALA A 179 2.45 -2.64 -23.66
N TYR A 180 1.17 -2.93 -23.46
CA TYR A 180 0.07 -2.03 -23.83
C TYR A 180 0.18 -0.69 -23.09
N LEU A 181 0.40 -0.70 -21.77
CA LEU A 181 0.56 0.51 -20.96
C LEU A 181 1.76 1.33 -21.44
N THR A 182 2.89 0.68 -21.73
CA THR A 182 4.12 1.33 -22.22
C THR A 182 3.84 2.05 -23.53
N THR A 183 3.17 1.37 -24.46
CA THR A 183 2.81 1.93 -25.76
C THR A 183 1.84 3.10 -25.60
N SER A 184 0.83 2.96 -24.75
CA SER A 184 -0.19 4.00 -24.50
C SER A 184 0.41 5.28 -23.93
N ILE A 185 1.43 5.16 -23.07
CA ILE A 185 2.15 6.33 -22.52
C ILE A 185 3.10 6.91 -23.58
N SER A 186 3.84 6.07 -24.30
CA SER A 186 4.86 6.52 -25.27
C SER A 186 4.27 7.11 -26.55
N SER A 187 3.11 6.65 -27.00
CA SER A 187 2.45 7.12 -28.21
C SER A 187 1.63 8.40 -28.00
N ARG A 188 1.61 8.91 -26.76
CA ARG A 188 0.86 10.11 -26.40
C ARG A 188 1.56 11.36 -26.96
N PRO A 189 0.83 12.38 -27.44
CA PRO A 189 1.43 13.68 -27.75
C PRO A 189 2.14 14.27 -26.53
N VAL A 190 3.37 14.78 -26.70
CA VAL A 190 4.23 15.26 -25.60
C VAL A 190 3.49 16.21 -24.64
N ASN A 191 2.68 17.12 -25.19
CA ASN A 191 1.97 18.17 -24.44
C ASN A 191 0.63 17.74 -23.83
N SER A 192 0.23 16.47 -23.94
CA SER A 192 -1.03 16.01 -23.35
C SER A 192 -0.80 15.36 -21.98
N PRO A 193 -1.76 15.37 -21.05
CA PRO A 193 -1.58 14.71 -19.75
C PRO A 193 -1.55 13.18 -19.89
N LEU A 194 -0.93 12.50 -18.93
CA LEU A 194 -0.99 11.03 -18.85
C LEU A 194 -2.44 10.52 -18.76
N PRO A 195 -2.76 9.33 -19.30
CA PRO A 195 -4.10 8.75 -19.21
C PRO A 195 -4.63 8.58 -17.78
N GLN A 196 -3.71 8.36 -16.84
CA GLN A 196 -3.93 8.36 -15.39
C GLN A 196 -2.72 9.01 -14.71
N PRO A 197 -2.90 9.65 -13.53
CA PRO A 197 -1.77 10.16 -12.75
C PRO A 197 -0.79 9.06 -12.33
N VAL A 198 0.50 9.39 -12.20
CA VAL A 198 1.53 8.44 -11.73
C VAL A 198 1.19 7.87 -10.36
N SER A 199 0.62 8.68 -9.46
CA SER A 199 0.16 8.23 -8.13
C SER A 199 -0.90 7.11 -8.16
N VAL A 200 -1.65 6.98 -9.26
CA VAL A 200 -2.63 5.91 -9.46
C VAL A 200 -2.01 4.69 -10.15
N ILE A 201 -1.09 4.93 -11.08
CA ILE A 201 -0.40 3.88 -11.84
C ILE A 201 0.58 3.11 -10.93
N LEU A 202 1.42 3.86 -10.22
CA LEU A 202 2.59 3.35 -9.53
C LEU A 202 2.28 2.27 -8.49
N PRO A 203 1.24 2.36 -7.63
CA PRO A 203 0.92 1.31 -6.67
C PRO A 203 0.71 -0.07 -7.30
N SER A 204 0.22 -0.13 -8.55
CA SER A 204 0.03 -1.40 -9.28
C SER A 204 1.33 -1.93 -9.88
N LEU A 205 2.33 -1.06 -10.10
CA LEU A 205 3.63 -1.40 -10.67
C LEU A 205 4.62 -1.90 -9.62
N LEU A 206 4.60 -1.33 -8.41
CA LEU A 206 5.60 -1.60 -7.37
C LEU A 206 5.77 -3.08 -7.02
N PRO A 207 4.70 -3.90 -6.85
CA PRO A 207 4.86 -5.32 -6.55
C PRO A 207 5.56 -6.10 -7.68
N LEU A 208 5.46 -5.62 -8.93
CA LEU A 208 6.05 -6.28 -10.09
C LEU A 208 7.58 -6.17 -10.13
N ILE A 209 8.19 -5.30 -9.32
CA ILE A 209 9.65 -5.28 -9.11
C ILE A 209 10.13 -6.65 -8.59
N LEU A 210 9.29 -7.32 -7.81
CA LEU A 210 9.53 -8.64 -7.21
C LEU A 210 8.87 -9.78 -7.98
N ASP A 211 8.39 -9.54 -9.21
CA ASP A 211 7.73 -10.57 -10.01
C ASP A 211 8.68 -11.74 -10.30
N GLY A 212 8.18 -12.98 -10.25
CA GLY A 212 9.00 -14.17 -10.52
C GLY A 212 9.47 -14.27 -11.98
N ALA A 213 8.74 -13.69 -12.93
CA ALA A 213 9.07 -13.76 -14.35
C ALA A 213 9.98 -12.61 -14.78
N THR A 214 11.18 -12.93 -15.29
CA THR A 214 12.13 -11.93 -15.80
C THR A 214 11.54 -11.09 -16.93
N SER A 215 10.73 -11.68 -17.81
CA SER A 215 10.09 -10.98 -18.92
C SER A 215 9.14 -9.87 -18.47
N VAL A 216 8.41 -10.08 -17.36
CA VAL A 216 7.55 -9.08 -16.73
C VAL A 216 8.40 -7.95 -16.16
N ARG A 217 9.45 -8.26 -15.40
CA ARG A 217 10.36 -7.25 -14.82
C ARG A 217 11.07 -6.42 -15.89
N THR A 218 11.50 -7.03 -16.99
CA THR A 218 12.10 -6.31 -18.13
C THR A 218 11.11 -5.36 -18.79
N GLN A 219 9.85 -5.79 -18.96
CA GLN A 219 8.82 -4.92 -19.54
C GLN A 219 8.40 -3.81 -18.56
N LEU A 220 8.38 -4.09 -17.25
CA LEU A 220 8.15 -3.10 -16.20
C LEU A 220 9.19 -1.98 -16.27
N LEU A 221 10.48 -2.31 -16.38
CA LEU A 221 11.53 -1.30 -16.49
C LEU A 221 11.37 -0.43 -17.75
N LYS A 222 10.89 -0.99 -18.87
CA LYS A 222 10.56 -0.19 -20.06
C LYS A 222 9.41 0.77 -19.78
N LEU A 223 8.36 0.32 -19.09
CA LEU A 223 7.24 1.18 -18.69
C LEU A 223 7.72 2.31 -17.76
N LEU A 224 8.50 2.00 -16.74
CA LEU A 224 9.05 2.97 -15.79
C LEU A 224 9.84 4.08 -16.51
N ARG A 225 10.67 3.70 -17.49
CA ARG A 225 11.43 4.65 -18.34
C ARG A 225 10.58 5.58 -19.20
N THR A 226 9.29 5.28 -19.38
CA THR A 226 8.37 6.16 -20.13
C THR A 226 7.65 7.18 -19.26
N LEU A 227 7.82 7.11 -17.93
CA LEU A 227 7.26 8.08 -17.00
C LEU A 227 8.08 9.38 -17.02
N PRO A 228 7.44 10.55 -16.86
CA PRO A 228 8.15 11.83 -16.73
C PRO A 228 9.10 11.82 -15.52
N PRO A 229 10.36 12.28 -15.65
CA PRO A 229 11.32 12.27 -14.53
C PRO A 229 10.85 13.01 -13.28
N GLY A 230 10.25 14.20 -13.42
CA GLY A 230 9.71 14.96 -12.28
C GLY A 230 8.60 14.22 -11.53
N ASP A 231 7.73 13.49 -12.24
CA ASP A 231 6.72 12.66 -11.57
C ASP A 231 7.36 11.47 -10.83
N VAL A 232 8.48 10.94 -11.32
CA VAL A 232 9.20 9.84 -10.64
C VAL A 232 9.85 10.35 -9.36
N GLU A 233 10.42 11.57 -9.41
CA GLU A 233 11.05 12.25 -8.28
C GLU A 233 10.12 12.32 -7.06
N ASP A 234 8.88 12.77 -7.28
CA ASP A 234 7.85 12.88 -6.25
C ASP A 234 7.47 11.55 -5.57
N HIS A 235 7.80 10.42 -6.21
CA HIS A 235 7.39 9.09 -5.76
C HIS A 235 8.56 8.18 -5.38
N VAL A 236 9.80 8.70 -5.34
CA VAL A 236 10.99 7.95 -4.94
C VAL A 236 10.81 7.26 -3.58
N ALA A 237 10.23 7.96 -2.60
CA ALA A 237 10.00 7.42 -1.26
C ALA A 237 9.08 6.18 -1.27
N GLN A 238 8.19 6.06 -2.26
CA GLN A 238 7.31 4.91 -2.45
C GLN A 238 7.99 3.78 -3.23
N LEU A 239 8.82 4.13 -4.22
CA LEU A 239 9.55 3.20 -5.08
C LEU A 239 10.68 2.47 -4.35
N LEU A 240 11.52 3.24 -3.64
CA LEU A 240 12.79 2.76 -3.11
C LEU A 240 12.66 1.57 -2.14
N PRO A 241 11.65 1.47 -1.25
CA PRO A 241 11.47 0.28 -0.41
C PRO A 241 11.32 -1.03 -1.20
N TYR A 242 10.60 -1.01 -2.33
CA TYR A 242 10.42 -2.19 -3.18
C TYR A 242 11.70 -2.56 -3.93
N VAL A 243 12.45 -1.55 -4.39
CA VAL A 243 13.77 -1.73 -5.00
C VAL A 243 14.74 -2.36 -4.00
N ARG A 244 14.79 -1.85 -2.75
CA ARG A 244 15.62 -2.42 -1.66
C ARG A 244 15.24 -3.86 -1.32
N ALA A 245 13.94 -4.16 -1.25
CA ALA A 245 13.47 -5.54 -1.08
C ALA A 245 13.92 -6.45 -2.25
N GLY A 246 13.91 -5.93 -3.48
CA GLY A 246 14.39 -6.62 -4.67
C GLY A 246 15.90 -6.88 -4.63
N MET A 247 16.70 -5.89 -4.21
CA MET A 247 18.16 -6.03 -4.07
C MET A 247 18.55 -7.10 -3.05
N THR A 248 17.75 -7.27 -1.98
CA THR A 248 18.00 -8.25 -0.92
C THR A 248 17.23 -9.56 -1.12
N HIS A 249 16.60 -9.73 -2.28
CA HIS A 249 15.77 -10.90 -2.57
C HIS A 249 16.61 -12.19 -2.70
N LEU A 250 16.02 -13.34 -2.33
CA LEU A 250 16.71 -14.64 -2.39
C LEU A 250 17.08 -15.06 -3.83
N ALA A 251 16.20 -14.78 -4.79
CA ALA A 251 16.41 -15.07 -6.20
C ALA A 251 17.38 -14.06 -6.87
N ALA A 252 18.46 -14.58 -7.46
CA ALA A 252 19.55 -13.79 -8.05
C ALA A 252 19.14 -12.93 -9.25
N ASP A 253 18.18 -13.41 -10.04
CA ASP A 253 17.63 -12.72 -11.20
C ASP A 253 16.75 -11.53 -10.78
N ILE A 254 16.02 -11.63 -9.66
CA ILE A 254 15.28 -10.51 -9.07
C ILE A 254 16.25 -9.46 -8.55
N ARG A 255 17.30 -9.86 -7.82
CA ARG A 255 18.36 -8.92 -7.37
C ARG A 255 18.97 -8.14 -8.52
N SER A 256 19.28 -8.85 -9.62
CA SER A 256 19.86 -8.23 -10.82
C SER A 256 18.91 -7.22 -11.45
N SER A 257 17.61 -7.55 -11.60
CA SER A 257 16.61 -6.62 -12.10
C SER A 257 16.38 -5.42 -11.17
N ALA A 258 16.41 -5.62 -9.86
CA ALA A 258 16.24 -4.54 -8.89
C ALA A 258 17.40 -3.54 -8.95
N VAL A 259 18.63 -4.01 -9.12
CA VAL A 259 19.80 -3.15 -9.36
C VAL A 259 19.63 -2.31 -10.63
N GLU A 260 19.12 -2.89 -11.72
CA GLU A 260 18.86 -2.14 -12.96
C GLU A 260 17.75 -1.08 -12.80
N ILE A 261 16.72 -1.38 -12.01
CA ILE A 261 15.67 -0.41 -11.66
C ILE A 261 16.24 0.69 -10.77
N LEU A 262 17.11 0.36 -9.80
CA LEU A 262 17.80 1.37 -8.99
C LEU A 262 18.66 2.29 -9.85
N SER A 263 19.43 1.73 -10.79
CA SER A 263 20.23 2.52 -11.73
C SER A 263 19.38 3.53 -12.50
N TRP A 264 18.26 3.09 -13.08
CA TRP A 264 17.32 3.98 -13.75
C TRP A 264 16.74 5.05 -12.81
N MET A 265 16.41 4.67 -11.58
CA MET A 265 15.83 5.61 -10.62
C MET A 265 16.83 6.70 -10.20
N VAL A 266 18.12 6.36 -10.07
CA VAL A 266 19.20 7.33 -9.84
C VAL A 266 19.42 8.22 -11.08
N GLU A 267 19.33 7.66 -12.28
CA GLU A 267 19.40 8.46 -13.53
C GLU A 267 18.24 9.45 -13.65
N ALA A 268 17.03 9.07 -13.22
CA ALA A 268 15.83 9.89 -13.35
C ALA A 268 15.64 10.90 -12.20
N ALA A 269 16.03 10.53 -10.97
CA ALA A 269 15.76 11.28 -9.75
C ALA A 269 16.90 11.08 -8.72
N GLY A 270 18.14 11.35 -9.13
CA GLY A 270 19.35 11.05 -8.35
C GLY A 270 19.37 11.69 -6.97
N GLU A 271 19.22 13.00 -6.90
CA GLU A 271 19.23 13.76 -5.64
C GLU A 271 18.11 13.33 -4.70
N SER A 272 16.87 13.27 -5.19
CA SER A 272 15.73 12.79 -4.41
C SER A 272 15.89 11.32 -3.95
N THR A 273 16.57 10.47 -4.74
CA THR A 273 16.89 9.07 -4.36
C THR A 273 17.80 8.99 -3.15
N VAL A 274 18.85 9.82 -3.09
CA VAL A 274 19.81 9.80 -1.99
C VAL A 274 19.33 10.58 -0.75
N SER A 275 18.50 11.61 -0.94
CA SER A 275 18.04 12.51 0.11
C SER A 275 16.77 12.03 0.83
N CYS A 276 15.97 11.16 0.20
CA CYS A 276 14.74 10.65 0.81
C CYS A 276 14.97 9.83 2.09
N ALA A 277 13.90 9.58 2.85
CA ALA A 277 13.98 8.89 4.15
C ALA A 277 14.51 7.45 4.01
N GLY A 278 15.65 7.18 4.63
CA GLY A 278 16.36 5.91 4.46
C GLY A 278 16.88 5.70 3.03
N GLY A 279 16.97 6.77 2.24
CA GLY A 279 17.54 6.82 0.89
C GLY A 279 19.01 6.46 0.90
N TRP A 280 19.75 7.03 1.84
CA TRP A 280 21.20 6.88 1.96
C TRP A 280 21.61 5.57 2.63
N ILE A 281 21.50 5.49 3.97
CA ILE A 281 22.05 4.38 4.77
C ILE A 281 21.47 3.02 4.36
N LYS A 282 20.15 2.87 4.27
CA LYS A 282 19.53 1.57 3.96
C LYS A 282 19.87 1.09 2.55
N THR A 283 20.02 1.99 1.59
CA THR A 283 20.40 1.63 0.22
C THR A 283 21.87 1.24 0.14
N LEU A 284 22.77 1.94 0.85
CA LEU A 284 24.17 1.53 0.99
C LEU A 284 24.30 0.15 1.64
N ASN A 285 23.54 -0.13 2.69
CA ASN A 285 23.47 -1.47 3.30
C ASN A 285 23.00 -2.54 2.30
N CYS A 286 22.03 -2.22 1.43
CA CYS A 286 21.60 -3.14 0.36
C CYS A 286 22.74 -3.40 -0.65
N PHE A 287 23.49 -2.37 -1.06
CA PHE A 287 24.65 -2.54 -1.94
C PHE A 287 25.73 -3.43 -1.30
N LEU A 288 26.08 -3.15 -0.05
CA LEU A 288 27.03 -3.94 0.72
C LEU A 288 26.62 -5.41 0.81
N SER A 289 25.34 -5.69 1.10
CA SER A 289 24.79 -7.04 1.13
C SER A 289 24.88 -7.75 -0.23
N VAL A 290 24.52 -7.07 -1.32
CA VAL A 290 24.57 -7.64 -2.68
C VAL A 290 26.00 -7.94 -3.13
N LEU A 291 26.95 -7.06 -2.78
CA LEU A 291 28.36 -7.20 -3.13
C LEU A 291 29.10 -8.16 -2.17
N GLY A 292 28.48 -8.54 -1.04
CA GLY A 292 29.14 -9.31 0.02
C GLY A 292 30.28 -8.53 0.70
N TRP A 293 30.16 -7.21 0.76
CA TRP A 293 31.12 -6.33 1.41
C TRP A 293 30.61 -6.00 2.81
N HIS A 294 31.23 -6.57 3.84
CA HIS A 294 30.73 -6.45 5.21
C HIS A 294 31.43 -5.31 6.00
N THR A 295 30.62 -4.49 6.68
CA THR A 295 30.95 -3.65 7.85
C THR A 295 30.71 -4.43 9.16
N GLU A 296 31.26 -3.96 10.28
CA GLU A 296 31.03 -4.57 11.61
C GLU A 296 29.53 -4.64 11.97
N GLU A 297 28.75 -3.62 11.59
CA GLU A 297 27.29 -3.56 11.79
C GLU A 297 26.54 -4.50 10.83
N SER A 298 27.00 -4.64 9.58
CA SER A 298 26.39 -5.54 8.60
C SER A 298 26.62 -7.03 8.87
N SER A 299 27.47 -7.38 9.85
CA SER A 299 27.73 -8.76 10.25
C SER A 299 26.51 -9.46 10.86
N GLN A 300 25.50 -8.69 11.28
CA GLN A 300 24.20 -9.19 11.73
C GLN A 300 23.33 -9.69 10.56
N TRP A 301 23.58 -9.20 9.33
CA TRP A 301 22.93 -9.68 8.11
C TRP A 301 23.75 -10.81 7.49
N SER A 302 23.09 -11.77 6.82
CA SER A 302 23.70 -13.03 6.34
C SER A 302 25.14 -12.86 5.83
N SER A 303 26.07 -13.52 6.51
CA SER A 303 27.54 -13.48 6.31
C SER A 303 28.02 -14.17 5.02
N SER A 304 27.11 -14.54 4.13
CA SER A 304 27.43 -15.17 2.85
C SER A 304 27.24 -14.17 1.70
N ARG A 305 28.27 -14.00 0.87
CA ARG A 305 28.19 -13.22 -0.39
C ARG A 305 26.96 -13.68 -1.16
N ALA A 306 26.06 -12.75 -1.49
CA ALA A 306 24.83 -13.07 -2.21
C ALA A 306 25.17 -13.73 -3.56
N SER A 307 25.00 -15.05 -3.65
CA SER A 307 25.39 -15.82 -4.84
C SER A 307 24.47 -15.52 -6.02
N PHE A 308 25.02 -14.95 -7.09
CA PHE A 308 24.30 -14.67 -8.34
C PHE A 308 24.03 -15.91 -9.22
N GLY A 309 24.14 -17.12 -8.65
CA GLY A 309 23.93 -18.38 -9.38
C GLY A 309 24.89 -18.54 -10.56
N LYS A 310 24.45 -19.24 -11.62
CA LYS A 310 25.27 -19.50 -12.83
C LYS A 310 25.76 -18.21 -13.51
N SER A 311 24.98 -17.12 -13.46
CA SER A 311 25.37 -15.81 -13.99
C SER A 311 26.49 -15.13 -13.19
N GLY A 312 26.67 -15.52 -11.92
CA GLY A 312 27.79 -15.08 -11.08
C GLY A 312 29.14 -15.56 -11.60
N SER A 313 29.20 -16.69 -12.31
CA SER A 313 30.44 -17.23 -12.91
C SER A 313 31.07 -16.30 -13.96
N GLN A 314 30.30 -15.35 -14.49
CA GLN A 314 30.72 -14.40 -15.51
C GLN A 314 30.97 -12.99 -14.95
N GLY A 315 30.77 -12.75 -13.64
CA GLY A 315 30.96 -11.43 -13.01
C GLY A 315 30.01 -10.31 -13.47
N LYS A 316 29.24 -10.49 -14.54
CA LYS A 316 28.37 -9.45 -15.14
C LYS A 316 27.36 -8.82 -14.18
N PRO A 317 26.66 -9.57 -13.31
CA PRO A 317 25.75 -8.96 -12.33
C PRO A 317 26.50 -8.05 -11.34
N MET A 318 27.70 -8.47 -10.91
CA MET A 318 28.55 -7.72 -10.00
C MET A 318 29.06 -6.42 -10.65
N VAL A 319 29.45 -6.47 -11.93
CA VAL A 319 29.82 -5.29 -12.73
C VAL A 319 28.68 -4.28 -12.78
N LYS A 320 27.45 -4.74 -13.04
CA LYS A 320 26.26 -3.87 -13.03
C LYS A 320 26.01 -3.26 -11.65
N THR A 321 26.13 -4.04 -10.58
CA THR A 321 25.98 -3.53 -9.21
C THR A 321 27.04 -2.49 -8.87
N LEU A 322 28.30 -2.68 -9.29
CA LEU A 322 29.34 -1.67 -9.10
C LEU A 322 29.09 -0.39 -9.91
N GLY A 323 28.59 -0.50 -11.14
CA GLY A 323 28.16 0.66 -11.93
C GLY A 323 27.02 1.42 -11.26
N ALA A 324 26.01 0.69 -10.78
CA ALA A 324 24.90 1.27 -10.01
C ALA A 324 25.37 1.95 -8.72
N LEU A 325 26.31 1.33 -8.00
CA LEU A 325 26.91 1.92 -6.80
C LEU A 325 27.68 3.20 -7.15
N ALA A 326 28.43 3.22 -8.24
CA ALA A 326 29.16 4.41 -8.68
C ALA A 326 28.19 5.58 -8.95
N MET A 327 27.11 5.34 -9.70
CA MET A 327 26.08 6.36 -9.96
C MET A 327 25.38 6.84 -8.68
N PHE A 328 25.06 5.90 -7.78
CA PHE A 328 24.42 6.24 -6.51
C PHE A 328 25.34 7.08 -5.60
N LEU A 329 26.63 6.75 -5.54
CA LEU A 329 27.61 7.54 -4.79
C LEU A 329 27.86 8.89 -5.44
N ASP A 330 27.87 8.97 -6.77
CA ASP A 330 28.06 10.23 -7.49
C ASP A 330 26.89 11.18 -7.21
N ALA A 331 25.65 10.70 -7.27
CA ALA A 331 24.46 11.47 -6.89
C ALA A 331 24.46 11.90 -5.41
N GLY A 332 25.09 11.13 -4.52
CA GLY A 332 25.09 11.40 -3.08
C GLY A 332 26.21 12.29 -2.57
N ILE A 333 27.44 12.00 -2.99
CA ILE A 333 28.69 12.58 -2.46
C ILE A 333 29.66 13.03 -3.56
N GLY A 334 29.27 12.85 -4.84
CA GLY A 334 30.05 13.27 -6.00
C GLY A 334 30.11 14.78 -6.15
N LYS A 335 30.47 15.24 -7.35
CA LYS A 335 30.61 16.68 -7.62
C LYS A 335 29.25 17.36 -7.40
N PRO A 336 29.17 18.45 -6.61
CA PRO A 336 27.94 19.21 -6.47
C PRO A 336 27.45 19.66 -7.85
N SER A 337 26.18 19.38 -8.16
CA SER A 337 25.55 19.86 -9.38
C SER A 337 25.42 21.37 -9.30
N VAL A 338 26.08 22.07 -10.21
CA VAL A 338 26.05 23.54 -10.33
C VAL A 338 24.63 24.05 -10.65
N ASP A 339 23.70 23.16 -11.01
CA ASP A 339 22.33 23.51 -11.38
C ASP A 339 21.36 23.64 -10.18
N GLY A 340 21.82 23.33 -8.96
CA GLY A 340 21.03 23.41 -7.73
C GLY A 340 21.37 24.65 -6.91
N VAL A 341 20.86 25.80 -7.34
CA VAL A 341 20.99 27.11 -6.67
C VAL A 341 22.43 27.61 -6.63
N ASP A 342 22.73 28.62 -7.45
CA ASP A 342 23.82 29.56 -7.20
C ASP A 342 23.65 30.18 -5.80
N SER A 343 24.18 29.49 -4.80
CA SER A 343 24.75 30.08 -3.58
C SER A 343 26.26 29.85 -3.58
N GLU A 344 26.88 29.81 -4.76
CA GLU A 344 28.26 30.25 -4.85
C GLU A 344 28.27 31.76 -4.76
N MET A 345 28.85 32.23 -3.65
CA MET A 345 29.58 33.49 -3.54
C MET A 345 30.64 33.57 -4.66
N SER A 346 30.19 33.71 -5.90
CA SER A 346 31.02 34.13 -7.02
C SER A 346 31.19 35.64 -6.89
N GLY A 347 32.42 36.02 -6.54
CA GLY A 347 32.84 37.41 -6.61
C GLY A 347 32.61 37.95 -8.01
N ASP A 348 32.22 39.22 -8.06
CA ASP A 348 32.15 40.08 -9.24
C ASP A 348 31.05 39.76 -10.26
N ASP A 349 29.78 39.99 -9.88
CA ASP A 349 28.85 40.64 -10.81
C ASP A 349 27.89 41.60 -10.06
N GLU A 350 27.82 42.84 -10.53
CA GLU A 350 27.07 43.96 -9.95
C GLU A 350 25.55 43.75 -10.11
N SER A 351 24.96 42.87 -9.30
CA SER A 351 23.50 42.87 -9.08
C SER A 351 23.14 43.88 -7.96
N PRO A 352 22.05 44.65 -8.10
CA PRO A 352 21.72 45.71 -7.17
C PRO A 352 21.45 45.13 -5.78
N ASP A 353 22.31 45.50 -4.85
CA ASP A 353 22.39 45.25 -3.42
C ASP A 353 21.01 45.33 -2.72
N TRP A 354 20.16 44.30 -2.87
CA TRP A 354 18.91 44.20 -2.12
C TRP A 354 19.19 43.71 -0.70
N ARG A 355 19.80 44.59 0.10
CA ARG A 355 19.98 44.38 1.53
C ARG A 355 18.63 44.50 2.24
N PHE A 356 18.35 43.49 3.06
CA PHE A 356 17.32 43.37 4.11
C PHE A 356 15.94 44.02 3.82
N PRO A 357 14.83 43.24 3.75
CA PRO A 357 14.67 41.87 4.24
C PRO A 357 14.68 40.77 3.16
N LEU A 358 15.07 41.06 1.91
CA LEU A 358 14.87 40.16 0.75
C LEU A 358 16.11 39.37 0.29
N CYS A 359 17.17 39.33 1.09
CA CYS A 359 18.44 38.67 0.77
C CYS A 359 18.34 37.13 0.61
N GLN A 360 17.20 36.52 0.97
CA GLN A 360 16.92 35.09 0.81
C GLN A 360 15.52 34.86 0.23
N THR A 361 15.11 35.68 -0.74
CA THR A 361 13.76 35.60 -1.32
C THR A 361 13.40 34.17 -1.73
N ALA A 362 14.33 33.43 -2.35
CA ALA A 362 14.12 32.03 -2.75
C ALA A 362 13.72 31.11 -1.58
N GLN A 363 14.26 31.29 -0.37
CA GLN A 363 13.94 30.47 0.81
C GLN A 363 12.60 30.84 1.45
N HIS A 364 12.06 32.02 1.12
CA HIS A 364 10.77 32.51 1.59
C HIS A 364 9.64 32.31 0.56
N MET A 365 9.97 31.81 -0.64
CA MET A 365 8.99 31.44 -1.66
C MET A 365 8.46 30.02 -1.42
N ILE A 366 7.33 29.70 -2.05
CA ILE A 366 6.82 28.32 -2.07
C ILE A 366 7.85 27.46 -2.79
N SER A 367 8.30 26.38 -2.15
CA SER A 367 9.26 25.45 -2.74
C SER A 367 8.67 24.76 -3.96
N ASP A 368 9.51 24.52 -4.96
CA ASP A 368 9.17 23.75 -6.16
C ASP A 368 9.13 22.24 -5.91
N SER A 369 9.62 21.77 -4.75
CA SER A 369 9.55 20.36 -4.34
C SER A 369 8.13 20.00 -3.89
N SER A 370 7.69 18.78 -4.21
CA SER A 370 6.41 18.24 -3.71
C SER A 370 6.40 17.97 -2.21
N THR A 371 7.57 17.80 -1.58
CA THR A 371 7.70 17.45 -0.16
C THR A 371 8.80 18.25 0.58
N PRO A 372 8.70 19.59 0.65
CA PRO A 372 9.81 20.46 1.11
C PRO A 372 10.13 20.34 2.60
N PHE A 373 9.21 19.83 3.42
CA PHE A 373 9.40 19.69 4.87
C PHE A 373 9.39 18.23 5.34
N ALA A 374 9.60 17.28 4.43
CA ALA A 374 9.56 15.85 4.74
C ALA A 374 10.65 15.42 5.73
N TYR A 375 11.79 16.12 5.75
CA TYR A 375 12.87 15.90 6.71
C TYR A 375 12.47 16.18 8.16
N LEU A 376 11.52 17.08 8.41
CA LEU A 376 11.03 17.38 9.76
C LEU A 376 10.24 16.21 10.37
N ASN A 377 9.75 15.29 9.53
CA ASN A 377 9.05 14.07 9.93
C ASN A 377 7.91 14.29 10.96
N LEU A 378 7.23 15.44 10.92
CA LEU A 378 6.23 15.86 11.93
C LEU A 378 5.03 14.91 12.07
N PHE A 379 4.69 14.21 10.98
CA PHE A 379 3.53 13.30 10.90
C PHE A 379 3.93 11.83 10.74
N GLY A 380 5.22 11.53 10.70
CA GLY A 380 5.72 10.18 10.54
C GLY A 380 6.01 9.50 11.87
N LYS A 381 6.31 8.19 11.81
CA LYS A 381 6.89 7.50 12.96
C LYS A 381 8.30 8.06 13.21
N PRO A 382 8.76 8.11 14.47
CA PRO A 382 10.16 8.39 14.76
C PRO A 382 11.06 7.50 13.91
N ARG A 383 12.09 8.10 13.31
CA ARG A 383 13.05 7.41 12.45
C ARG A 383 14.29 7.12 13.27
N ASP A 384 14.82 5.91 13.11
CA ASP A 384 16.16 5.58 13.58
C ASP A 384 17.18 6.22 12.63
N GLU A 385 18.46 6.27 13.02
CA GLU A 385 19.54 6.84 12.19
C GLU A 385 19.53 6.30 10.75
N GLU A 386 19.31 4.99 10.57
CA GLU A 386 19.24 4.37 9.24
C GLU A 386 18.06 4.84 8.39
N GLY A 387 16.97 5.27 9.04
CA GLY A 387 15.75 5.73 8.40
C GLY A 387 15.70 7.24 8.18
N GLU A 388 16.71 7.98 8.65
CA GLU A 388 16.74 9.43 8.61
C GLU A 388 16.85 9.98 7.18
N MET A 389 16.45 11.23 7.00
CA MET A 389 16.67 11.99 5.75
C MET A 389 17.99 12.73 5.82
N TYR A 390 18.81 12.57 4.79
CA TYR A 390 20.11 13.25 4.66
C TYR A 390 20.06 14.14 3.42
N GLU A 391 19.59 15.37 3.59
CA GLU A 391 19.37 16.32 2.48
C GLU A 391 20.67 16.93 1.96
N THR A 392 21.59 17.25 2.86
CA THR A 392 22.87 17.86 2.50
C THR A 392 23.88 16.81 2.07
N ARG A 393 24.73 17.19 1.13
CA ARG A 393 25.83 16.35 0.67
C ARG A 393 26.85 16.12 1.79
N GLU A 394 27.01 17.10 2.69
CA GLU A 394 27.92 17.07 3.83
C GLU A 394 27.49 16.04 4.88
N ASP A 395 26.19 16.01 5.21
CA ASP A 395 25.66 15.02 6.15
C ASP A 395 25.77 13.61 5.58
N ARG A 396 25.49 13.43 4.28
CA ARG A 396 25.69 12.17 3.57
C ARG A 396 27.16 11.73 3.60
N TYR A 397 28.09 12.65 3.32
CA TYR A 397 29.53 12.38 3.32
C TYR A 397 30.05 12.00 4.71
N ARG A 398 29.62 12.70 5.78
CA ARG A 398 30.03 12.41 7.16
C ARG A 398 29.63 11.00 7.61
N VAL A 399 28.40 10.59 7.31
CA VAL A 399 27.91 9.24 7.62
C VAL A 399 28.65 8.20 6.76
N PHE A 400 28.84 8.51 5.48
CA PHE A 400 29.54 7.65 4.54
C PHE A 400 30.99 7.37 4.98
N SER A 401 31.75 8.40 5.30
CA SER A 401 33.16 8.29 5.70
C SER A 401 33.34 7.47 6.97
N THR A 402 32.39 7.59 7.89
CA THR A 402 32.46 6.91 9.20
C THR A 402 32.06 5.44 9.12
N ARG A 403 30.94 5.12 8.45
CA ARG A 403 30.33 3.77 8.48
C ARG A 403 30.65 2.91 7.27
N PHE A 404 30.79 3.50 6.07
CA PHE A 404 30.77 2.76 4.80
C PHE A 404 32.10 2.78 4.06
N GLN A 405 32.84 3.88 4.13
CA GLN A 405 34.09 4.08 3.40
C GLN A 405 35.10 2.94 3.62
N PRO A 406 35.40 2.48 4.86
CA PRO A 406 36.39 1.41 5.06
C PRO A 406 35.99 0.08 4.40
N ALA A 407 34.71 -0.27 4.40
CA ALA A 407 34.23 -1.52 3.80
C ALA A 407 34.25 -1.44 2.27
N ILE A 408 33.85 -0.29 1.70
CA ILE A 408 33.84 -0.06 0.27
C ILE A 408 35.27 -0.03 -0.30
N GLU A 409 36.22 0.64 0.37
CA GLU A 409 37.62 0.66 -0.06
C GLU A 409 38.25 -0.75 -0.06
N ARG A 410 37.99 -1.56 0.97
CA ARG A 410 38.41 -2.98 1.01
C ARG A 410 37.79 -3.78 -0.13
N GLY A 411 36.48 -3.61 -0.36
CA GLY A 411 35.74 -4.28 -1.41
C GLY A 411 36.25 -3.93 -2.82
N ILE A 412 36.54 -2.65 -3.07
CA ILE A 412 37.14 -2.15 -4.31
C ILE A 412 38.54 -2.73 -4.53
N LYS A 413 39.37 -2.77 -3.47
CA LYS A 413 40.72 -3.35 -3.56
C LYS A 413 40.66 -4.82 -3.96
N SER A 414 39.80 -5.60 -3.30
CA SER A 414 39.57 -7.01 -3.65
C SER A 414 39.05 -7.17 -5.09
N ALA A 415 38.07 -6.36 -5.51
CA ALA A 415 37.56 -6.38 -6.89
C ALA A 415 38.62 -6.01 -7.94
N ARG A 416 39.57 -5.13 -7.59
CA ARG A 416 40.69 -4.76 -8.45
C ARG A 416 41.73 -5.88 -8.58
N GLU A 417 41.97 -6.61 -7.49
CA GLU A 417 42.84 -7.80 -7.47
C GLU A 417 42.25 -8.97 -8.26
N GLU A 418 40.93 -9.15 -8.24
CA GLU A 418 40.21 -10.13 -9.09
C GLU A 418 40.38 -9.83 -10.60
N GLY A 419 40.62 -8.56 -10.98
CA GLY A 419 40.92 -8.15 -12.34
C GLY A 419 39.74 -8.19 -13.32
N GLY A 420 40.03 -8.18 -14.62
CA GLY A 420 39.03 -8.29 -15.68
C GLY A 420 38.04 -7.11 -15.77
N GLU A 421 36.79 -7.40 -16.17
CA GLU A 421 35.72 -6.42 -16.25
C GLU A 421 35.32 -5.88 -14.87
N LEU A 422 35.43 -6.71 -13.83
CA LEU A 422 35.10 -6.33 -12.45
C LEU A 422 36.06 -5.26 -11.90
N GLY A 423 37.36 -5.45 -12.11
CA GLY A 423 38.37 -4.45 -11.74
C GLY A 423 38.25 -3.14 -12.51
N ARG A 424 37.73 -3.18 -13.76
CA ARG A 424 37.41 -1.96 -14.51
C ARG A 424 36.19 -1.26 -13.93
N ALA A 425 35.13 -1.99 -13.58
CA ALA A 425 33.95 -1.42 -12.97
C ALA A 425 34.24 -0.78 -11.59
N SER A 426 35.11 -1.39 -10.78
CA SER A 426 35.50 -0.84 -9.47
C SER A 426 36.31 0.47 -9.58
N SER A 427 36.94 0.72 -10.75
CA SER A 427 37.62 1.99 -11.00
C SER A 427 36.66 3.18 -11.08
N GLY A 428 35.42 2.98 -11.54
CA GLY A 428 34.38 4.00 -11.54
C GLY A 428 34.02 4.45 -10.13
N VAL A 429 33.80 3.49 -9.22
CA VAL A 429 33.58 3.77 -7.80
C VAL A 429 34.79 4.48 -7.19
N SER A 430 36.01 4.03 -7.51
CA SER A 430 37.24 4.65 -7.03
C SER A 430 37.40 6.11 -7.48
N LYS A 431 36.93 6.45 -8.69
CA LYS A 431 36.94 7.81 -9.21
C LYS A 431 36.02 8.71 -8.38
N VAL A 432 34.78 8.28 -8.18
CA VAL A 432 33.79 9.03 -7.37
C VAL A 432 34.30 9.23 -5.94
N LEU A 433 34.93 8.21 -5.33
CA LEU A 433 35.51 8.36 -3.98
C LEU A 433 36.63 9.39 -3.92
N LYS A 434 37.51 9.41 -4.92
CA LYS A 434 38.58 10.42 -4.99
C LYS A 434 38.00 11.81 -5.14
N GLU A 435 37.00 11.97 -6.01
CA GLU A 435 36.30 13.24 -6.20
C GLU A 435 35.62 13.68 -4.89
N ALA A 436 34.89 12.79 -4.22
CA ALA A 436 34.26 13.08 -2.94
C ALA A 436 35.27 13.53 -1.86
N ILE A 437 36.45 12.91 -1.80
CA ILE A 437 37.53 13.32 -0.89
C ILE A 437 38.10 14.69 -1.27
N THR A 438 38.26 14.99 -2.57
CA THR A 438 38.79 16.29 -3.01
C THR A 438 37.88 17.46 -2.65
N TYR A 439 36.56 17.26 -2.68
CA TYR A 439 35.59 18.26 -2.21
C TYR A 439 35.49 18.30 -0.67
N GLY A 440 36.06 17.31 0.02
CA GLY A 440 36.09 17.25 1.50
C GLY A 440 34.69 17.23 2.11
N PRO A 441 34.51 17.57 3.40
CA PRO A 441 33.21 17.90 3.99
C PRO A 441 32.81 19.37 3.74
N GLY A 442 33.50 20.06 2.83
CA GLY A 442 33.24 21.47 2.52
C GLY A 442 31.96 21.63 1.70
N PRO A 443 31.39 22.85 1.70
CA PRO A 443 30.22 23.21 0.90
C PRO A 443 30.48 23.06 -0.60
#